data_AF-A0A970JFS0-F1
#
_entry.id   AF-A0A970JFS0-F1
#
_cell.length_a   1.000
_cell.length_b   1.000
_cell.length_c   1.000
_cell.angle_alpha   90.00
_cell.angle_beta   90.00
_cell.angle_gamma   90.00
#
_symmetry.space_group_name_H-M   'P 1'
#
loop_
_entity.id
_entity.type
_entity.pdbx_description
1 polymer ?
#
loop_
_entity_poly.entity_id
_entity_poly.type
_entity_poly.pdbx_seq_one_letter_code
_entity_poly.pdbx_strand_id
1 'polypeptide(L)' 'AQEVDGHDVAQIYAAILRAQAVEGKSSAIILHTIKGKGCTFAEGVELNHHMRFTKEQIEEAIAALKGGR' A
#
# COMPACT_ATOMS: atom_id res chain seq x y z
N ALA A 1 -3.57 19.17 -3.11
CA ALA A 1 -2.87 17.87 -3.21
C ALA A 1 -3.69 16.96 -4.11
N GLN A 2 -3.08 15.96 -4.72
CA GLN A 2 -3.83 14.90 -5.41
C GLN A 2 -4.10 13.78 -4.41
N GLU A 3 -5.27 13.14 -4.50
CA GLU A 3 -5.58 11.96 -3.70
C GLU A 3 -5.94 10.81 -4.63
N VAL A 4 -5.37 9.63 -4.40
CA VAL A 4 -5.60 8.43 -5.23
C VAL A 4 -5.62 7.19 -4.37
N ASP A 5 -6.20 6.11 -4.91
CA ASP A 5 -6.07 4.78 -4.31
C ASP A 5 -4.59 4.35 -4.33
N GLY A 6 -4.04 4.11 -3.14
CA GLY A 6 -2.66 3.67 -2.95
C GLY A 6 -2.42 2.21 -3.35
N HIS A 7 -3.45 1.47 -3.72
CA HIS A 7 -3.38 0.10 -4.24
C HIS A 7 -3.60 0.01 -5.75
N ASP A 8 -3.88 1.13 -6.43
CA ASP A 8 -4.04 1.21 -7.87
C ASP A 8 -2.79 1.84 -8.51
N VAL A 9 -1.94 0.99 -9.09
CA VAL A 9 -0.69 1.40 -9.73
C VAL A 9 -0.92 2.38 -10.88
N ALA A 10 -2.02 2.25 -11.63
CA ALA A 10 -2.32 3.14 -12.75
C ALA A 10 -2.71 4.53 -12.24
N GLN A 11 -3.50 4.62 -11.17
CA GLN A 11 -3.85 5.90 -10.55
C GLN A 11 -2.63 6.60 -9.94
N ILE A 12 -1.76 5.86 -9.25
CA ILE A 12 -0.49 6.39 -8.71
C ILE A 12 0.38 6.95 -9.84
N TYR A 13 0.57 6.16 -10.90
CA TYR A 13 1.38 6.59 -12.05
C TYR A 13 0.82 7.86 -12.70
N ALA A 14 -0.49 7.91 -12.93
CA ALA A 14 -1.14 9.10 -13.48
C ALA A 14 -1.00 10.32 -12.55
N ALA A 15 -1.03 10.14 -11.23
CA ALA A 15 -0.82 11.22 -10.27
C ALA A 15 0.62 11.76 -10.30
N ILE A 16 1.60 10.88 -10.47
CA ILE A 16 3.00 11.25 -10.65
C ILE A 16 3.17 12.08 -11.93
N LEU A 17 2.61 11.64 -13.06
CA LEU A 17 2.69 12.39 -14.32
C LEU A 17 2.07 13.78 -14.20
N ARG A 18 0.90 13.90 -13.55
CA ARG A 18 0.27 15.21 -13.29
C ARG A 18 1.12 16.10 -12.38
N ALA A 19 1.80 15.52 -11.39
CA ALA A 19 2.68 16.27 -10.50
C ALA A 19 3.93 16.79 -11.23
N GLN A 20 4.48 16.01 -12.16
CA GLN A 20 5.64 16.40 -12.98
C GLN A 20 5.32 17.50 -14.01
N ALA A 21 4.08 17.54 -14.50
CA ALA A 21 3.63 18.54 -15.46
C ALA A 21 3.44 19.95 -14.85
N VAL A 22 3.48 20.09 -13.53
CA VAL A 22 3.33 21.39 -12.84
C VAL A 22 4.70 21.92 -12.45
N GLU A 23 5.12 23.01 -13.09
CA GLU A 23 6.38 23.69 -12.80
C GLU A 23 6.23 24.78 -11.71
N GLY A 24 7.33 25.14 -11.06
CA GLY A 24 7.39 26.26 -10.11
C GLY A 24 6.65 26.05 -8.80
N LYS A 25 6.17 24.83 -8.51
CA LYS A 25 5.41 24.50 -7.29
C LYS A 25 5.74 23.09 -6.79
N SER A 26 5.79 22.93 -5.47
CA SER A 26 5.92 21.61 -4.85
C SER A 26 4.65 20.78 -5.01
N SER A 27 4.83 19.46 -5.12
CA SER A 27 3.74 18.49 -5.26
C SER A 27 3.62 17.59 -4.03
N ALA A 28 2.38 17.26 -3.67
CA ALA A 28 2.05 16.25 -2.68
C ALA A 28 0.91 15.36 -3.22
N ILE A 29 1.08 14.04 -3.09
CA ILE A 29 0.11 13.02 -3.47
C ILE A 29 -0.23 12.22 -2.21
N ILE A 30 -1.50 12.20 -1.83
CA ILE A 30 -2.03 11.44 -0.70
C ILE A 30 -2.51 10.09 -1.23
N LEU A 31 -1.91 9.02 -0.72
CA LEU A 31 -2.26 7.64 -1.10
C LEU A 31 -3.18 7.04 -0.05
N HIS A 32 -4.41 6.74 -0.45
CA HIS A 32 -5.37 6.02 0.39
C HIS A 32 -4.96 4.56 0.45
N THR A 33 -4.38 4.12 1.57
CA THR A 33 -3.81 2.78 1.75
C THR A 33 -4.51 2.01 2.87
N ILE A 34 -4.30 0.70 2.88
CA ILE A 34 -4.71 -0.20 3.96
C ILE A 34 -3.43 -0.68 4.63
N LYS A 35 -3.29 -0.39 5.93
CA LYS A 35 -2.11 -0.78 6.70
C LYS A 35 -2.03 -2.31 6.76
N GLY A 36 -0.88 -2.87 6.36
CA GLY A 36 -0.68 -4.33 6.32
C GLY A 36 -1.34 -5.03 5.13
N LYS A 37 -1.77 -4.30 4.08
CA LYS A 37 -2.40 -4.87 2.88
C LYS A 37 -1.69 -6.13 2.38
N GLY A 38 -2.45 -7.19 2.15
CA GLY A 38 -1.98 -8.46 1.60
C GLY A 38 -1.37 -9.41 2.63
N CYS A 39 -1.07 -8.95 3.84
CA CYS A 39 -0.53 -9.78 4.90
C CYS A 39 -1.66 -10.27 5.80
N THR A 40 -1.93 -11.58 5.80
CA THR A 40 -3.12 -12.18 6.44
C THR A 40 -3.23 -11.88 7.93
N PHE A 41 -2.10 -11.83 8.63
CA PHE A 41 -2.05 -11.57 10.07
C PHE A 41 -1.86 -10.09 10.43
N ALA A 42 -1.76 -9.19 9.45
CA ALA A 42 -1.50 -7.75 9.69
C ALA A 42 -2.55 -6.81 9.11
N GLU A 43 -3.19 -7.15 7.98
CA GLU A 43 -4.22 -6.30 7.36
C GLU A 43 -5.41 -6.09 8.31
N GLY A 44 -5.79 -4.84 8.56
CA GLY A 44 -6.91 -4.51 9.46
C GLY A 44 -6.58 -4.59 10.96
N VAL A 45 -5.35 -4.95 11.33
CA VAL A 45 -4.91 -4.99 12.72
C VAL A 45 -4.34 -3.62 13.12
N GLU A 46 -4.93 -2.99 14.14
CA GLU A 46 -4.57 -1.64 14.61
C GLU A 46 -3.07 -1.54 14.98
N LEU A 47 -2.59 -2.49 15.79
CA LEU A 47 -1.22 -2.55 16.29
C LEU A 47 -0.28 -3.35 15.37
N ASN A 48 -0.35 -3.16 14.05
CA ASN A 48 0.48 -3.92 13.10
C ASN A 48 1.87 -3.34 12.76
N HIS A 49 2.31 -2.24 13.41
CA HIS A 49 3.58 -1.57 13.08
C HIS A 49 4.82 -2.29 13.66
N HIS A 50 4.68 -2.90 14.84
CA HIS A 50 5.77 -3.54 15.59
C HIS A 50 5.38 -4.94 16.08
N MET A 51 4.78 -5.74 15.21
CA MET A 51 4.35 -7.09 15.58
C MET A 51 5.50 -8.07 15.59
N ARG A 52 5.41 -9.04 16.51
CA ARG A 52 6.15 -10.29 16.41
C ARG A 52 5.27 -11.30 15.69
N PHE A 53 5.87 -12.11 14.83
CA PHE A 53 5.19 -13.16 14.08
C PHE A 53 6.04 -14.43 14.08
N THR A 54 5.36 -15.54 13.87
CA THR A 54 5.93 -16.89 13.80
C THR A 54 6.30 -17.26 12.37
N LYS A 55 7.08 -18.33 12.20
CA LYS A 55 7.43 -18.83 10.86
C LYS A 55 6.17 -19.28 10.10
N GLU A 56 5.24 -19.89 10.81
CA GLU A 56 3.99 -20.42 10.30
C GLU A 56 3.11 -19.27 9.74
N GLN A 57 3.02 -18.15 10.45
CA GLN A 57 2.30 -16.95 9.99
C GLN A 57 2.90 -16.37 8.70
N ILE A 58 4.24 -16.38 8.57
CA ILE A 58 4.92 -15.93 7.35
C ILE A 58 4.55 -16.84 6.18
N GLU A 59 4.65 -18.16 6.37
CA GLU A 59 4.36 -19.15 5.33
C GLU A 59 2.91 -19.07 4.85
N GLU A 60 1.96 -18.91 5.78
CA GLU A 60 0.54 -18.70 5.47
C GLU A 60 0.33 -17.41 4.65
N ALA A 61 0.89 -16.29 5.08
CA ALA A 61 0.73 -15.02 4.37
C ALA A 61 1.33 -15.07 2.95
N ILE A 62 2.49 -15.72 2.78
CA ILE A 62 3.11 -15.92 1.47
C ILE A 62 2.24 -16.82 0.59
N ALA A 63 1.69 -17.90 1.15
CA ALA A 63 0.79 -18.79 0.41
C ALA A 63 -0.46 -18.05 -0.06
N ALA A 64 -1.05 -17.21 0.80
CA ALA A 64 -2.21 -16.40 0.46
C ALA A 64 -1.92 -15.37 -0.66
N LEU A 65 -0.72 -14.78 -0.70
CA LEU A 65 -0.30 -13.88 -1.77
C LEU A 65 -0.12 -14.61 -3.11
N LYS A 66 0.47 -15.81 -3.09
CA LYS A 66 0.70 -16.62 -4.29
C LYS A 66 -0.58 -17.27 -4.83
N GLY A 67 -1.52 -17.58 -3.95
CA GLY A 67 -2.78 -18.25 -4.28
C GLY A 67 -3.78 -17.38 -5.05
N GLY A 68 -3.46 -16.12 -5.32
CA GLY A 68 -4.36 -15.21 -6.02
C GLY A 68 -5.61 -14.95 -5.16
N ARG A 69 -5.45 -14.11 -4.13
CA ARG A 69 -6.60 -13.35 -3.65
C ARG A 69 -7.18 -12.50 -4.77
#